data_AF-A0A8B7JAX8-F1
#
_entry.id   AF-A0A8B7JAX8-F1
#
_cell.length_a   1.000
_cell.length_b   1.000
_cell.length_c   1.000
_cell.angle_alpha   90.00
_cell.angle_beta   90.00
_cell.angle_gamma   90.00
#
_symmetry.space_group_name_H-M   'P 1'
#
loop_
_entity.id
_entity.type
_entity.pdbx_description
1 polymer ?
#
loop_
_entity_poly.entity_id
_entity_poly.type
_entity_poly.pdbx_seq_one_letter_code
_entity_poly.pdbx_strand_id
1 'polypeptide(L)'
;MLEDFPFSESCSSAVCCVSLLHSKKGVISGILGQKSVVAAVGPMAKDVESLALSMRALLCEDMFSLDSTVPPLPFKEEVYSSTQPLRIGYYETDFFTMPSPAMRRAVRETKQLLEDAGHTVGRYINPLRKDQE
;
A
#
# COMPACT_ATOMS: atom_id res chain seq x y z
N MET A 1 -11.56 -0.21 19.13
CA MET A 1 -11.91 0.83 18.15
C MET A 1 -11.21 0.41 16.88
N LEU A 2 -11.88 -0.45 16.11
CA LEU A 2 -11.40 -0.88 14.80
C LEU A 2 -11.49 0.37 13.93
N GLU A 3 -10.35 0.82 13.42
CA GLU A 3 -10.34 1.87 12.40
C GLU A 3 -11.05 1.27 11.19
N ASP A 4 -12.30 1.69 10.96
CA ASP A 4 -13.03 1.42 9.72
C ASP A 4 -12.23 2.09 8.61
N PHE A 5 -11.40 1.32 7.92
CA PHE A 5 -10.65 1.83 6.79
C PHE A 5 -11.67 2.15 5.68
N PRO A 6 -11.94 3.45 5.39
CA PRO A 6 -13.03 3.84 4.48
C PRO A 6 -12.83 3.27 3.07
N PHE A 7 -11.56 2.94 2.77
CA PHE A 7 -11.10 2.26 1.59
C PHE A 7 -11.80 0.92 1.32
N SER A 8 -11.79 0.00 2.29
CA SER A 8 -12.28 -1.37 2.09
C SER A 8 -13.80 -1.43 1.97
N GLU A 9 -14.50 -0.43 2.53
CA GLU A 9 -15.95 -0.37 2.53
C GLU A 9 -16.51 0.28 1.26
N SER A 10 -15.75 1.17 0.63
CA SER A 10 -16.22 1.98 -0.51
C SER A 10 -15.79 1.43 -1.88
N CYS A 11 -15.25 0.21 -1.95
CA CYS A 11 -14.76 -0.42 -3.18
C CYS A 11 -13.87 0.54 -4.02
N SER A 12 -13.01 1.30 -3.33
CA SER A 12 -12.09 2.25 -3.98
C SER A 12 -10.72 1.59 -4.16
N SER A 13 -9.76 2.27 -4.82
CA SER A 13 -8.30 1.94 -4.81
C SER A 13 -7.52 3.04 -4.05
N ALA A 14 -6.68 2.65 -3.09
CA ALA A 14 -5.93 3.57 -2.24
C ALA A 14 -4.53 3.03 -2.03
N VAL A 15 -3.57 3.94 -2.09
CA VAL A 15 -2.17 3.63 -1.83
C VAL A 15 -1.70 4.50 -0.69
N CYS A 16 -1.50 3.88 0.47
CA CYS A 16 -0.73 4.48 1.54
C CYS A 16 0.74 4.42 1.16
N CYS A 17 1.30 5.57 0.78
CA CYS A 17 2.72 5.65 0.45
C CYS A 17 3.59 5.51 1.69
N VAL A 18 4.83 5.05 1.47
CA VAL A 18 5.88 5.07 2.51
C VAL A 18 5.97 6.48 3.07
N SER A 19 5.97 6.58 4.40
CA SER A 19 5.68 7.81 5.16
C SER A 19 6.58 9.01 4.88
N LEU A 20 7.62 8.88 4.04
CA LEU A 20 8.56 9.94 3.70
C LEU A 20 8.47 10.39 2.24
N LEU A 21 7.65 9.75 1.40
CA LEU A 21 7.60 10.06 -0.02
C LEU A 21 6.78 11.33 -0.34
N HIS A 22 5.89 11.74 0.56
CA HIS A 22 5.05 12.93 0.41
C HIS A 22 5.38 13.97 1.48
N SER A 23 5.31 15.24 1.11
CA SER A 23 5.46 16.35 2.06
C SER A 23 4.34 16.32 3.11
N LYS A 24 4.70 16.57 4.36
CA LYS A 24 3.75 16.72 5.48
C LYS A 24 3.57 18.16 5.91
N LYS A 25 4.22 19.09 5.21
CA LYS A 25 4.02 20.52 5.47
C LYS A 25 2.56 20.86 5.19
N GLY A 26 1.88 21.42 6.18
CA GLY A 26 0.45 21.74 6.11
C GLY A 26 -0.50 20.60 6.52
N VAL A 27 0.01 19.39 6.83
CA VAL A 27 -0.82 18.31 7.36
C VAL A 27 -1.04 18.53 8.86
N ILE A 28 -2.30 18.63 9.26
CA ILE A 28 -2.68 18.76 10.67
C ILE A 28 -2.70 17.36 11.29
N SER A 29 -1.72 17.07 12.15
CA SER A 29 -1.69 15.83 12.94
C SER A 29 -2.42 16.01 14.26
N GLY A 30 -3.15 14.98 14.70
CA GLY A 30 -3.79 14.97 16.01
C GLY A 30 -2.81 14.96 17.19
N ILE A 31 -1.58 14.48 16.99
CA ILE A 31 -0.53 14.45 18.02
C ILE A 31 0.79 14.95 17.42
N LEU A 32 1.11 16.21 17.71
CA LEU A 32 2.34 16.85 17.25
C LEU A 32 3.58 16.19 17.88
N GLY A 33 4.59 15.87 17.05
CA GLY A 33 5.90 15.39 17.50
C GLY A 33 6.06 13.87 17.69
N GLN A 34 4.99 13.08 17.50
CA GLN A 34 5.07 11.61 17.55
C GLN A 34 5.79 11.08 16.30
N LYS A 35 6.90 10.34 16.51
CA LYS A 35 7.74 9.75 15.44
C LYS A 35 7.84 8.22 15.47
N SER A 36 7.21 7.54 16.43
CA SER A 36 7.20 6.07 16.54
C SER A 36 6.32 5.41 15.47
N VAL A 37 5.13 5.94 15.22
CA VAL A 37 4.20 5.52 14.18
C VAL A 37 3.85 6.75 13.37
N VAL A 38 4.54 6.88 12.24
CA VAL A 38 4.53 8.09 11.43
C VAL A 38 3.31 8.08 10.49
N ALA A 39 2.51 9.15 10.53
CA ALA A 39 1.38 9.33 9.60
C ALA A 39 1.87 9.33 8.14
N ALA A 40 1.13 8.63 7.28
CA ALA A 40 1.32 8.62 5.84
C ALA A 40 0.12 9.31 5.18
N VAL A 41 0.39 10.06 4.11
CA VAL A 41 -0.63 10.70 3.28
C VAL A 41 -0.48 10.14 1.87
N GLY A 42 -1.60 9.83 1.21
CA GLY A 42 -1.63 9.33 -0.14
C GLY A 42 -2.97 9.59 -0.82
N PRO A 43 -2.99 9.66 -2.15
CA PRO A 43 -4.23 9.83 -2.91
C PRO A 43 -5.16 8.62 -2.78
N MET A 44 -6.46 8.86 -2.89
CA MET A 44 -7.50 7.84 -3.01
C MET A 44 -8.23 8.05 -4.34
N ALA A 45 -8.42 6.98 -5.11
CA ALA A 45 -9.11 7.01 -6.38
C ALA A 45 -10.03 5.80 -6.53
N LYS A 46 -10.84 5.77 -7.59
CA LYS A 46 -11.61 4.57 -7.93
C LYS A 46 -10.75 3.56 -8.68
N ASP A 47 -9.94 4.05 -9.61
CA ASP A 47 -9.12 3.22 -10.50
C ASP A 47 -7.63 3.36 -10.19
N VAL A 48 -6.90 2.28 -10.43
CA VAL A 48 -5.43 2.23 -10.26
C VAL A 48 -4.73 3.23 -11.19
N GLU A 49 -5.24 3.43 -12.40
CA GLU A 49 -4.70 4.41 -13.35
C GLU A 49 -4.84 5.86 -12.87
N SER A 50 -6.00 6.19 -12.29
CA SER A 50 -6.24 7.52 -11.70
C SER A 50 -5.33 7.76 -10.50
N LEU A 51 -5.04 6.70 -9.74
CA LEU A 51 -4.11 6.74 -8.62
C LEU A 51 -2.65 6.94 -9.08
N ALA A 52 -2.22 6.23 -10.13
CA ALA A 52 -0.92 6.40 -10.74
C ALA A 52 -0.76 7.79 -11.36
N LEU A 53 -1.81 8.34 -12.00
CA LEU A 53 -1.82 9.72 -12.48
C LEU A 53 -1.63 10.73 -11.35
N SER A 54 -2.33 10.53 -10.22
CA SER A 54 -2.20 11.40 -9.05
C SER A 54 -0.78 11.36 -8.47
N MET A 55 -0.17 10.18 -8.39
CA MET A 55 1.22 9.98 -7.94
C MET A 55 2.22 10.66 -8.88
N ARG A 56 2.02 10.56 -10.20
CA ARG A 56 2.84 11.25 -11.21
C ARG A 56 2.79 12.76 -11.06
N ALA A 57 1.60 13.31 -10.83
CA ALA A 57 1.42 14.75 -10.65
C ALA A 57 2.02 15.27 -9.34
N LEU A 58 1.99 14.46 -8.27
CA LEU A 58 2.54 14.86 -6.97
C LEU A 58 4.08 14.75 -6.92
N LEU A 59 4.66 13.72 -7.53
CA LEU A 59 6.10 13.46 -7.53
C LEU A 59 6.85 14.30 -8.58
N CYS A 60 6.70 15.62 -8.51
CA CYS A 60 7.36 16.61 -9.39
C CYS A 60 8.49 17.36 -8.68
N GLU A 61 9.41 17.94 -9.45
CA GLU A 61 10.54 18.73 -8.94
C GLU A 61 10.10 19.92 -8.07
N ASP A 62 8.97 20.54 -8.40
CA ASP A 62 8.39 21.62 -7.61
C ASP A 62 8.04 21.18 -6.18
N MET A 63 7.51 19.97 -6.01
CA MET A 63 7.21 19.43 -4.69
C MET A 63 8.48 19.23 -3.86
N PHE A 64 9.54 18.68 -4.46
CA PHE A 64 10.82 18.47 -3.79
C PHE A 64 11.52 19.79 -3.45
N SER A 65 11.33 20.83 -4.28
CA SER A 65 11.85 22.17 -4.02
C SER A 65 11.15 22.86 -2.85
N LEU A 66 9.84 22.65 -2.69
CA LEU A 66 9.06 23.18 -1.56
C LEU A 66 9.37 22.47 -0.23
N ASP A 67 9.72 21.19 -0.28
CA ASP A 67 10.03 20.39 0.90
C ASP A 67 11.29 19.55 0.77
N SER A 68 12.41 20.12 1.24
CA SER A 68 13.71 19.44 1.31
C SER A 68 13.77 18.26 2.29
N THR A 69 12.70 17.97 3.05
CA THR A 69 12.64 16.80 3.94
C THR A 69 12.25 15.52 3.20
N VAL A 70 11.68 15.65 2.00
CA VAL A 70 11.27 14.54 1.14
C VAL A 70 12.45 14.17 0.24
N PRO A 71 12.86 12.89 0.18
CA PRO A 71 13.88 12.47 -0.77
C PRO A 71 13.33 12.62 -2.21
N PRO A 72 14.10 13.18 -3.15
CA PRO A 72 13.68 13.34 -4.53
C PRO A 72 13.63 11.97 -5.22
N LEU A 73 12.47 11.33 -5.16
CA LEU A 73 12.20 10.02 -5.76
C LEU A 73 11.10 10.19 -6.81
N PRO A 74 11.47 10.33 -8.09
CA PRO A 74 10.49 10.47 -9.16
C PRO A 74 9.70 9.18 -9.36
N PHE A 75 8.49 9.30 -9.91
CA PHE A 75 7.69 8.15 -10.30
C PHE A 75 8.38 7.37 -11.43
N LYS A 76 8.68 6.10 -11.19
CA LYS A 76 9.36 5.23 -12.17
C LYS A 76 8.35 4.51 -13.05
N GLU A 77 8.05 5.10 -14.21
CA GLU A 77 7.10 4.55 -15.18
C GLU A 77 7.51 3.15 -15.68
N GLU A 78 8.82 2.91 -15.81
CA GLU A 78 9.40 1.61 -16.17
C GLU A 78 9.03 0.49 -15.19
N VAL A 79 8.86 0.82 -13.90
CA VAL A 79 8.47 -0.14 -12.87
C VAL A 79 6.96 -0.36 -12.91
N TYR A 80 6.18 0.70 -13.14
CA TYR A 80 4.72 0.62 -13.23
C TYR A 80 4.25 -0.18 -14.46
N SER A 81 4.90 0.02 -15.61
CA SER A 81 4.55 -0.64 -16.89
C SER A 81 5.15 -2.04 -17.06
N SER A 82 5.96 -2.50 -16.11
CA SER A 82 6.61 -3.81 -16.18
C SER A 82 5.60 -4.95 -16.07
N THR A 83 5.67 -5.90 -17.02
CA THR A 83 4.86 -7.13 -17.04
C THR A 83 5.63 -8.35 -16.56
N GLN A 84 6.76 -8.13 -15.88
CA GLN A 84 7.61 -9.23 -15.42
C GLN A 84 6.88 -10.11 -14.38
N PRO A 85 7.10 -11.43 -14.39
CA PRO A 85 6.46 -12.32 -13.44
C PRO A 85 6.92 -11.99 -12.01
N LEU A 86 5.96 -11.60 -11.16
CA LEU A 86 6.21 -11.24 -9.76
C LEU A 86 6.21 -12.46 -8.84
N ARG A 87 6.98 -12.37 -7.76
CA ARG A 87 6.94 -13.29 -6.62
C ARG A 87 6.11 -12.65 -5.52
N ILE A 88 4.91 -13.16 -5.31
CA ILE A 88 3.92 -12.56 -4.40
C ILE A 88 3.79 -13.44 -3.16
N GLY A 89 4.06 -12.86 -2.00
CA GLY A 89 3.83 -13.49 -0.70
C GLY A 89 2.41 -13.23 -0.23
N TYR A 90 1.65 -14.27 0.11
CA TYR A 90 0.30 -14.13 0.67
C TYR A 90 0.16 -14.82 2.04
N TYR A 91 -0.76 -14.32 2.87
CA TYR A 91 -1.15 -14.96 4.14
C TYR A 91 -2.67 -14.88 4.28
N GLU A 92 -3.30 -15.94 4.81
CA GLU A 92 -4.76 -15.96 5.02
C GLU A 92 -5.16 -15.31 6.35
N THR A 93 -4.31 -15.43 7.36
CA THR A 93 -4.56 -14.93 8.71
C THR A 93 -3.26 -14.41 9.28
N ASP A 94 -3.34 -13.27 9.95
CA ASP A 94 -2.25 -12.70 10.73
C ASP A 94 -2.24 -13.25 12.17
N PHE A 95 -3.11 -14.21 12.50
CA PHE A 95 -3.31 -14.82 13.82
C PHE A 95 -3.65 -13.83 14.95
N PHE A 96 -3.90 -12.56 14.63
CA PHE A 96 -4.32 -11.55 15.59
C PHE A 96 -5.80 -11.25 15.43
N THR A 97 -6.23 -11.05 14.18
CA THR A 97 -7.63 -10.83 13.83
C THR A 97 -8.12 -11.98 12.97
N MET A 98 -9.15 -12.68 13.44
CA MET A 98 -9.76 -13.74 12.64
C MET A 98 -10.45 -13.14 11.41
N PRO A 99 -10.01 -13.49 10.17
CA PRO A 99 -10.59 -12.93 8.96
C PRO A 99 -12.02 -13.45 8.78
N SER A 100 -12.92 -12.57 8.32
CA SER A 100 -14.27 -12.98 7.94
C SER A 100 -14.24 -13.98 6.76
N PRO A 101 -15.28 -14.81 6.59
CA PRO A 101 -15.36 -15.73 5.45
C PRO A 101 -15.24 -15.01 4.10
N ALA A 102 -15.78 -13.79 3.99
CA ALA A 102 -15.68 -12.98 2.78
C ALA A 102 -14.23 -12.55 2.49
N MET A 103 -13.49 -12.09 3.50
CA MET A 103 -12.09 -11.70 3.37
C MET A 103 -11.23 -12.88 2.91
N ARG A 104 -11.44 -14.06 3.51
CA ARG A 104 -10.70 -15.28 3.16
C ARG A 104 -10.97 -15.73 1.72
N ARG A 105 -12.22 -15.62 1.25
CA ARG A 105 -12.56 -15.91 -0.15
C ARG A 105 -11.86 -14.95 -1.11
N ALA A 106 -11.93 -13.65 -0.85
CA ALA A 106 -11.31 -12.64 -1.70
C ALA A 106 -9.79 -12.87 -1.88
N VAL A 107 -9.08 -13.24 -0.80
CA VAL A 107 -7.65 -13.56 -0.86
C VAL A 107 -7.39 -14.82 -1.70
N ARG A 108 -8.22 -15.86 -1.55
CA ARG A 108 -8.07 -17.12 -2.31
C ARG A 108 -8.40 -16.97 -3.79
N GLU A 109 -9.44 -16.22 -4.12
CA GLU A 109 -9.82 -15.91 -5.50
C GLU A 109 -8.71 -15.09 -6.19
N THR A 110 -8.21 -14.04 -5.52
CA THR A 110 -7.09 -13.24 -6.02
C THR A 110 -5.83 -14.08 -6.22
N LYS A 111 -5.55 -15.01 -5.29
CA LYS A 111 -4.43 -15.95 -5.41
C LYS A 111 -4.52 -16.77 -6.69
N GLN A 112 -5.68 -17.37 -6.97
CA GLN A 112 -5.90 -18.18 -8.17
C GLN A 112 -5.71 -17.36 -9.45
N LEU A 113 -6.30 -16.16 -9.50
CA LEU A 113 -6.14 -15.26 -10.66
C LEU A 113 -4.68 -14.86 -10.91
N LEU A 114 -3.90 -14.66 -9.85
CA LEU A 114 -2.48 -14.35 -9.95
C LEU A 114 -1.64 -15.56 -10.40
N GLU A 115 -1.97 -16.76 -9.93
CA GLU A 115 -1.33 -18.01 -10.39
C GLU A 115 -1.64 -18.28 -11.88
N ASP A 116 -2.90 -18.08 -12.29
CA ASP A 116 -3.36 -18.25 -13.69
C ASP A 116 -2.70 -17.22 -14.62
N ALA A 117 -2.41 -16.01 -14.12
CA ALA A 117 -1.65 -14.98 -14.85
C ALA A 117 -0.14 -15.32 -14.97
N GLY A 118 0.33 -16.42 -14.39
CA GLY A 118 1.72 -16.88 -14.46
C GLY A 118 2.65 -16.29 -13.39
N HIS A 119 2.10 -15.69 -12.33
CA HIS A 119 2.87 -15.20 -11.19
C HIS A 119 3.16 -16.32 -10.16
N THR A 120 4.29 -16.22 -9.48
CA THR A 120 4.62 -17.17 -8.42
C THR A 120 4.04 -16.69 -7.10
N VAL A 121 2.99 -17.36 -6.62
CA VAL A 121 2.30 -16.99 -5.38
C VAL A 121 2.63 -17.98 -4.27
N GLY A 122 3.40 -17.55 -3.27
CA GLY A 122 3.87 -18.38 -2.16
C GLY A 122 3.29 -17.94 -0.83
N ARG A 123 3.11 -18.89 0.11
CA ARG A 123 2.76 -18.54 1.48
C ARG A 123 3.90 -17.74 2.10
N TYR A 124 3.61 -16.54 2.58
CA TYR A 124 4.54 -15.73 3.35
C TYR A 124 4.28 -15.90 4.84
N ILE A 125 5.32 -16.22 5.60
CA ILE A 125 5.28 -16.33 7.05
C ILE A 125 6.15 -15.22 7.62
N ASN A 126 5.57 -14.44 8.53
CA ASN A 126 6.32 -13.39 9.22
C ASN A 126 7.43 -14.04 10.07
N PRO A 127 8.72 -13.71 9.85
CA PRO A 127 9.84 -14.32 10.57
C PRO A 127 9.86 -14.05 12.08
N LEU A 128 9.05 -13.10 12.57
CA LEU A 128 8.87 -12.85 14.01
C LEU A 128 7.94 -13.86 14.70
N ARG A 129 7.37 -14.82 13.96
CA ARG A 129 6.46 -15.85 14.48
C ARG A 129 6.75 -17.23 13.87
N LYS A 130 7.99 -17.68 13.97
CA LYS A 130 8.44 -19.01 13.50
C LYS A 130 7.88 -20.17 14.33
N ASP A 131 7.20 -19.87 15.43
CA ASP A 131 6.81 -20.84 16.46
C ASP A 131 5.51 -21.59 16.13
N GLN A 132 4.89 -21.32 14.98
CA GLN A 132 3.58 -21.87 14.60
C GLN A 132 3.62 -22.50 13.19
N GLU A 133 4.49 -23.49 13.04
CA GLU A 133 4.44 -24.50 11.97
C GLU A 133 3.52 -25.66 12.37
#